data_AF-A0A7C3S4P7-F1
#
_entry.id   AF-A0A7C3S4P7-F1
#
_cell.length_a   1.000
_cell.length_b   1.000
_cell.length_c   1.000
_cell.angle_alpha   90.00
_cell.angle_beta   90.00
_cell.angle_gamma   90.00
#
_symmetry.space_group_name_H-M   'P 1'
#
loop_
_entity.id
_entity.type
_entity.pdbx_description
1 polymer ?
#
loop_
_entity_poly.entity_id
_entity_poly.type
_entity_poly.pdbx_seq_one_letter_code
_entity_poly.pdbx_strand_id
1 'polypeptide(L)'
;ARTPADAAAILSGSQGGAGLHKVAEGENGWGIAKQAGITVEELAALNPGHNLDRLQVGEVLRTRKDAVLLTVVTKEKRKRQVVVPAPVQMRPSPRMYKGKQLVLQPGRPGLKEVTYVRVCENGIPVRTEQEQTVLLRRPRARVVVIGTLPRPRRSASR
;
A
#
# COMPACT_ATOMS: atom_id res chain seq x y z
N ALA A 1 -4.14 -16.28 14.74
CA ALA A 1 -4.78 -15.00 14.39
C ALA A 1 -5.57 -15.22 13.11
N ARG A 2 -6.85 -14.82 13.05
CA ARG A 2 -7.64 -14.91 11.81
C ARG A 2 -6.99 -14.01 10.76
N THR A 3 -6.78 -14.54 9.56
CA THR A 3 -6.15 -13.82 8.46
C THR A 3 -7.15 -12.83 7.83
N PRO A 4 -6.68 -11.81 7.09
CA PRO A 4 -7.54 -10.96 6.27
C PRO A 4 -8.43 -11.77 5.31
N ALA A 5 -7.91 -12.90 4.81
CA ALA A 5 -8.65 -13.83 3.95
C ALA A 5 -9.82 -14.49 4.68
N ASP A 6 -9.66 -14.84 5.96
CA ASP A 6 -10.74 -15.41 6.78
C ASP A 6 -11.85 -14.37 7.04
N ALA A 7 -11.49 -13.10 7.26
CA ALA A 7 -12.47 -12.03 7.42
C ALA A 7 -13.23 -11.74 6.11
N ALA A 8 -12.54 -11.75 4.97
CA ALA A 8 -13.16 -11.62 3.65
C ALA A 8 -14.10 -12.80 3.33
N ALA A 9 -13.71 -14.03 3.70
CA ALA A 9 -14.54 -15.23 3.52
C ALA A 9 -15.81 -15.24 4.39
N ILE A 10 -15.73 -14.71 5.62
CA ILE A 10 -16.89 -14.59 6.52
C ILE A 10 -17.84 -13.48 6.06
N LEU A 11 -17.31 -12.37 5.54
CA LEU A 11 -18.12 -11.22 5.10
C LEU A 11 -18.74 -11.41 3.71
N SER A 12 -18.12 -12.20 2.83
CA SER A 12 -18.72 -12.59 1.54
C SER A 12 -19.94 -13.51 1.69
N GLY A 13 -20.15 -14.11 2.87
CA GLY A 13 -21.35 -14.88 3.21
C GLY A 13 -22.48 -14.08 3.87
N SER A 14 -22.29 -12.78 4.13
CA SER A 14 -23.18 -11.98 4.99
C SER A 14 -23.96 -10.91 4.22
N GLN A 15 -25.12 -11.34 3.70
CA GLN A 15 -26.37 -10.56 3.64
C GLN A 15 -26.42 -9.35 2.70
N GLY A 16 -26.56 -9.61 1.40
CA GLY A 16 -27.66 -9.02 0.62
C GLY A 16 -28.58 -10.18 0.32
N GLY A 17 -29.86 -10.14 0.74
CA GLY A 17 -30.71 -11.35 0.76
C GLY A 17 -30.62 -12.13 -0.56
N ALA A 18 -30.65 -13.45 -0.53
CA ALA A 18 -30.57 -14.22 -1.75
C ALA A 18 -31.75 -13.82 -2.65
N GLY A 19 -31.49 -13.16 -3.79
CA GLY A 19 -32.54 -12.92 -4.79
C GLY A 19 -32.81 -14.24 -5.47
N LEU A 20 -33.49 -15.13 -4.76
CA LEU A 20 -33.88 -16.44 -5.23
C LEU A 20 -35.37 -16.36 -5.52
N HIS A 21 -35.73 -16.71 -6.74
CA HIS A 21 -37.10 -16.81 -7.20
C HIS A 21 -37.41 -18.27 -7.49
N LYS A 22 -38.44 -18.80 -6.83
CA LYS A 22 -38.92 -20.16 -7.10
C LYS A 22 -39.98 -20.09 -8.19
N VAL A 23 -39.72 -20.75 -9.32
CA VAL A 23 -40.61 -20.77 -10.49
C VAL A 23 -41.97 -21.33 -10.09
N ALA A 24 -43.02 -20.53 -10.28
CA ALA A 24 -44.40 -20.93 -10.11
C ALA A 24 -45.01 -21.45 -11.43
N GLU A 25 -46.17 -22.09 -11.33
CA GLU A 25 -46.89 -22.57 -12.51
C GLU A 25 -47.26 -21.41 -13.44
N GLY A 26 -46.93 -21.54 -14.73
CA GLY A 26 -47.22 -20.53 -15.75
C GLY A 26 -46.19 -19.39 -15.86
N GLU A 27 -45.14 -19.36 -15.03
CA GLU A 27 -44.06 -18.41 -15.18
C GLU A 27 -43.08 -18.81 -16.30
N ASN A 28 -42.45 -17.80 -16.91
CA ASN A 28 -41.40 -17.99 -17.92
C ASN A 28 -40.20 -17.07 -17.63
N GLY A 29 -39.04 -17.38 -18.23
CA GLY A 29 -37.80 -16.65 -17.97
C GLY A 29 -37.91 -15.15 -18.24
N TRP A 30 -38.69 -14.75 -19.25
CA TRP A 30 -38.94 -13.34 -19.54
C TRP A 30 -39.74 -12.62 -18.45
N GLY A 31 -40.82 -13.22 -17.95
CA GLY A 31 -41.65 -12.66 -16.89
C GLY A 31 -40.90 -12.53 -15.58
N ILE A 32 -40.11 -13.55 -15.24
CA ILE A 32 -39.26 -13.55 -14.04
C ILE A 32 -38.17 -12.47 -14.14
N ALA A 33 -37.48 -12.37 -15.29
CA ALA A 33 -36.48 -11.33 -15.52
C ALA A 33 -37.08 -9.92 -15.41
N LYS A 34 -38.25 -9.70 -16.01
CA LYS A 34 -38.98 -8.43 -15.95
C LYS A 34 -39.40 -8.08 -14.52
N GLN A 35 -39.91 -9.05 -13.76
CA GLN A 35 -40.28 -8.85 -12.35
C GLN A 35 -39.07 -8.52 -11.47
N ALA A 36 -37.92 -9.12 -11.80
CA ALA A 36 -36.64 -8.87 -11.14
C ALA A 36 -35.95 -7.57 -11.60
N GLY A 37 -36.44 -6.93 -12.66
CA GLY A 37 -35.86 -5.69 -13.22
C GLY A 37 -34.51 -5.90 -13.92
N ILE A 38 -34.24 -7.11 -14.41
CA ILE A 38 -33.01 -7.47 -15.14
C ILE A 38 -33.35 -7.98 -16.55
N THR A 39 -32.36 -8.05 -17.44
CA THR A 39 -32.58 -8.67 -18.76
C THR A 39 -32.60 -10.20 -18.67
N VAL A 40 -33.13 -10.86 -19.71
CA VAL A 40 -33.12 -12.33 -19.79
C VAL A 40 -31.69 -12.85 -19.88
N GLU A 41 -30.80 -12.14 -20.56
CA GLU A 41 -29.38 -12.46 -20.65
C GLU A 41 -28.69 -12.35 -19.28
N GLU A 42 -29.02 -11.34 -18.49
CA GLU A 42 -28.54 -11.19 -17.11
C GLU A 42 -29.07 -12.32 -16.21
N LEU A 43 -30.35 -12.68 -16.34
CA LEU A 43 -30.94 -13.81 -15.63
C LEU A 43 -30.25 -15.13 -16.03
N ALA A 44 -29.93 -15.33 -17.31
CA ALA A 44 -29.22 -16.52 -17.79
C ALA A 44 -27.77 -16.56 -17.27
N ALA A 45 -27.09 -15.42 -17.26
CA ALA A 45 -25.72 -15.29 -16.76
C ALA A 45 -25.61 -15.57 -15.25
N LEU A 46 -26.66 -15.25 -14.47
CA LEU A 46 -26.74 -15.55 -13.04
C LEU A 46 -26.99 -17.04 -12.74
N ASN A 47 -27.53 -17.78 -13.71
CA ASN A 47 -27.98 -19.17 -13.56
C ASN A 47 -27.35 -20.09 -14.62
N PRO A 48 -26.01 -20.20 -14.68
CA PRO A 48 -25.35 -21.07 -15.65
C PRO A 48 -25.79 -22.52 -15.43
N GLY A 49 -26.32 -23.15 -16.49
CA GLY A 49 -26.83 -24.53 -16.46
C GLY A 49 -28.36 -24.64 -16.37
N HIS A 50 -29.08 -23.55 -16.10
CA HIS A 50 -30.54 -23.50 -16.19
C HIS A 50 -30.98 -23.15 -17.61
N ASN A 51 -32.05 -23.80 -18.09
CA ASN A 51 -32.63 -23.49 -19.40
C ASN A 51 -33.86 -22.59 -19.22
N LEU A 52 -33.70 -21.29 -19.49
CA LEU A 52 -34.77 -20.30 -19.29
C LEU A 52 -35.96 -20.47 -20.26
N ASP A 53 -35.79 -21.20 -21.36
CA ASP A 53 -36.86 -21.55 -22.29
C ASP A 53 -37.68 -22.77 -21.83
N ARG A 54 -37.16 -23.53 -20.85
CA ARG A 54 -37.75 -24.77 -20.32
C ARG A 54 -37.63 -24.84 -18.80
N LEU A 55 -38.19 -23.84 -18.13
CA LEU A 55 -38.22 -23.79 -16.67
C LEU A 55 -39.18 -24.83 -16.10
N GLN A 56 -38.77 -25.50 -15.03
CA GLN A 56 -39.60 -26.43 -14.28
C GLN A 56 -40.24 -25.76 -13.07
N VAL A 57 -41.49 -26.11 -12.78
CA VAL A 57 -42.17 -25.62 -11.57
C VAL A 57 -41.38 -26.07 -10.34
N GLY A 58 -41.05 -25.10 -9.48
CA GLY A 58 -40.27 -25.30 -8.27
C GLY A 58 -38.76 -25.14 -8.42
N GLU A 59 -38.26 -24.92 -9.63
CA GLU A 59 -36.88 -24.54 -9.89
C GLU A 59 -36.54 -23.19 -9.23
N VAL A 60 -35.32 -23.04 -8.74
CA VAL A 60 -34.91 -21.82 -8.00
C VAL A 60 -33.88 -21.08 -8.84
N LEU A 61 -34.23 -19.88 -9.28
CA LEU A 61 -33.38 -19.00 -10.08
C LEU A 61 -32.85 -17.84 -9.25
N ARG A 62 -31.60 -17.45 -9.49
CA ARG A 62 -30.99 -16.21 -8.99
C ARG A 62 -31.43 -15.03 -9.84
N THR A 63 -32.15 -14.09 -9.24
CA THR A 63 -32.73 -12.90 -9.86
C THR A 63 -32.00 -11.60 -9.52
N ARG A 64 -31.00 -11.63 -8.65
CA ARG A 64 -30.11 -10.50 -8.42
C ARG A 64 -28.68 -10.95 -8.17
N LYS A 65 -27.73 -10.13 -8.61
CA LYS A 65 -26.33 -10.29 -8.26
C LYS A 65 -26.13 -9.84 -6.81
N ASP A 66 -25.46 -10.65 -6.00
CA ASP A 66 -25.06 -10.23 -4.66
C ASP A 66 -24.11 -9.04 -4.82
N ALA A 67 -24.61 -7.84 -4.50
CA ALA A 67 -23.77 -6.66 -4.43
C ALA A 67 -22.92 -6.79 -3.16
N VAL A 68 -21.68 -7.24 -3.31
CA VAL A 68 -20.67 -7.11 -2.26
C VAL A 68 -20.36 -5.61 -2.13
N LEU A 69 -21.16 -4.90 -1.33
CA LEU A 69 -21.01 -3.45 -1.09
C LEU A 69 -19.88 -3.13 -0.10
N LEU A 70 -19.23 -4.15 0.46
CA LEU A 70 -18.20 -4.00 1.48
C LEU A 70 -16.86 -4.45 0.94
N THR A 71 -15.95 -3.49 0.77
CA THR A 71 -14.53 -3.76 0.55
C THR A 71 -13.85 -3.97 1.90
N VAL A 72 -13.20 -5.12 2.11
CA VAL A 72 -12.45 -5.34 3.34
C VAL A 72 -11.16 -4.55 3.28
N VAL A 73 -11.05 -3.54 4.15
CA VAL A 73 -9.85 -2.73 4.30
C VAL A 73 -9.03 -3.24 5.49
N THR A 74 -7.81 -3.71 5.25
CA THR A 74 -6.86 -4.07 6.30
C THR A 74 -5.69 -3.10 6.35
N LYS A 75 -5.22 -2.80 7.56
CA LYS A 75 -4.02 -1.97 7.80
C LYS A 75 -2.89 -2.84 8.33
N GLU A 76 -1.87 -3.07 7.51
CA GLU A 76 -0.66 -3.81 7.88
C GLU A 76 0.47 -2.85 8.28
N LYS A 77 1.05 -3.03 9.47
CA LYS A 77 2.24 -2.26 9.89
C LYS A 77 3.52 -2.98 9.48
N ARG A 78 4.43 -2.27 8.80
CA ARG A 78 5.78 -2.74 8.44
C ARG A 78 6.84 -1.77 8.93
N LYS A 79 7.87 -2.30 9.57
CA LYS A 79 9.02 -1.51 10.05
C LYS A 79 10.21 -1.67 9.11
N ARG A 80 10.90 -0.57 8.82
CA ARG A 80 12.13 -0.56 8.03
C ARG A 80 13.17 0.36 8.66
N GLN A 81 14.41 -0.10 8.74
CA GLN A 81 15.52 0.75 9.13
C GLN A 81 16.11 1.45 7.90
N VAL A 82 16.32 2.76 8.03
CA VAL A 82 16.83 3.65 7.00
C VAL A 82 18.03 4.42 7.54
N VAL A 83 19.11 4.45 6.77
CA VAL A 83 20.34 5.16 7.13
C VAL A 83 20.10 6.68 7.07
N VAL A 84 20.60 7.40 8.08
CA VAL A 84 20.60 8.86 8.11
C VAL A 84 22.01 9.35 7.76
N PRO A 85 22.22 10.10 6.66
CA PRO A 85 23.54 10.59 6.28
C PRO A 85 24.20 11.41 7.40
N ALA A 86 25.52 11.26 7.53
CA ALA A 86 26.31 12.07 8.45
C ALA A 86 26.53 13.48 7.87
N PRO A 87 26.25 14.55 8.63
CA PRO A 87 26.56 15.90 8.16
C PRO A 87 28.09 16.10 8.09
N VAL A 88 28.54 16.93 7.15
CA VAL A 88 29.94 17.34 7.05
C VAL A 88 30.06 18.76 7.58
N GLN A 89 30.94 18.95 8.56
CA GLN A 89 31.25 20.25 9.15
C GLN A 89 32.65 20.69 8.73
N MET A 90 32.75 21.84 8.08
CA MET A 90 34.02 22.43 7.72
C MET A 90 34.49 23.41 8.80
N ARG A 91 35.74 23.29 9.23
CA ARG A 91 36.35 24.16 10.23
C ARG A 91 37.56 24.89 9.62
N PRO A 92 37.46 26.20 9.32
CA PRO A 92 38.61 26.94 8.79
C PRO A 92 39.73 27.05 9.83
N SER A 93 40.99 27.05 9.36
CA SER A 93 42.16 27.23 10.21
C SER A 93 43.20 28.14 9.56
N PRO A 94 43.51 29.31 10.17
CA PRO A 94 44.57 30.21 9.69
C PRO A 94 45.96 29.67 9.98
N ARG A 95 46.08 28.52 10.67
CA ARG A 95 47.36 27.83 10.92
C ARG A 95 47.69 26.78 9.86
N MET A 96 46.79 26.56 8.89
CA MET A 96 46.97 25.55 7.85
C MET A 96 46.87 26.19 6.47
N TYR A 97 47.81 25.86 5.57
CA TYR A 97 47.86 26.45 4.23
C TYR A 97 46.59 26.23 3.41
N LYS A 98 46.20 27.27 2.67
CA LYS A 98 45.10 27.23 1.72
C LYS A 98 45.25 26.05 0.75
N GLY A 99 44.14 25.31 0.61
CA GLY A 99 44.05 24.08 -0.19
C GLY A 99 44.44 22.80 0.53
N LYS A 100 45.00 22.86 1.75
CA LYS A 100 45.16 21.67 2.60
C LYS A 100 43.85 21.37 3.32
N GLN A 101 43.58 20.08 3.54
CA GLN A 101 42.45 19.60 4.31
C GLN A 101 42.92 18.51 5.27
N LEU A 102 42.30 18.46 6.45
CA LEU A 102 42.56 17.44 7.45
C LEU A 102 41.25 16.95 8.05
N VAL A 103 41.00 15.64 8.05
CA VAL A 103 39.84 15.06 8.73
C VAL A 103 40.15 14.98 10.23
N LEU A 104 39.49 15.80 11.03
CA LEU A 104 39.65 15.82 12.48
C LEU A 104 38.80 14.75 13.16
N GLN A 105 37.60 14.51 12.62
CA GLN A 105 36.66 13.54 13.16
C GLN A 105 36.02 12.76 12.02
N PRO A 106 36.11 11.42 12.02
CA PRO A 106 35.32 10.62 11.09
C PRO A 106 33.83 10.77 11.40
N GLY A 107 33.03 11.03 10.37
CA GLY A 107 31.58 11.01 10.51
C GLY A 107 31.08 9.59 10.69
N ARG A 108 29.90 9.44 11.30
CA ARG A 108 29.20 8.15 11.39
C ARG A 108 27.75 8.35 10.98
N PRO A 109 27.21 7.55 10.04
CA PRO A 109 25.81 7.66 9.68
C PRO A 109 24.91 7.29 10.87
N GLY A 110 23.79 7.99 10.97
CA GLY A 110 22.71 7.66 11.89
C GLY A 110 21.84 6.53 11.34
N LEU A 111 20.84 6.14 12.12
CA LEU A 111 19.87 5.11 11.77
C LEU A 111 18.50 5.55 12.29
N LYS A 112 17.48 5.50 11.45
CA LYS A 112 16.09 5.71 11.84
C LYS A 112 15.25 4.49 11.47
N GLU A 113 14.28 4.14 12.31
CA GLU A 113 13.24 3.17 12.00
C GLU A 113 12.02 3.94 11.49
N VAL A 114 11.48 3.51 10.35
CA VAL A 114 10.28 4.06 9.76
C VAL A 114 9.20 2.98 9.77
N THR A 115 8.06 3.28 10.36
CA THR A 115 6.87 2.43 10.35
C THR A 115 5.96 2.88 9.22
N TYR A 116 5.70 1.96 8.29
CA TYR A 116 4.77 2.14 7.18
C TYR A 116 3.49 1.39 7.49
N VAL A 117 2.35 2.00 7.18
CA VAL A 117 1.04 1.34 7.17
C VAL A 117 0.65 1.09 5.73
N ARG A 118 0.47 -0.19 5.36
CA ARG A 118 -0.10 -0.57 4.07
C ARG A 118 -1.60 -0.75 4.25
N VAL A 119 -2.37 -0.01 3.47
CA VAL A 119 -3.81 -0.17 3.34
C VAL A 119 -4.04 -1.16 2.21
N CYS A 120 -4.67 -2.29 2.53
CA CYS A 120 -5.02 -3.30 1.57
C CYS A 120 -6.53 -3.38 1.43
N GLU A 121 -7.02 -3.43 0.20
CA GLU A 121 -8.41 -3.70 -0.14
C GLU A 121 -8.49 -5.12 -0.68
N ASN A 122 -9.27 -5.99 -0.03
CA ASN A 122 -9.38 -7.40 -0.40
C ASN A 122 -8.01 -8.11 -0.49
N GLY A 123 -7.07 -7.73 0.38
CA GLY A 123 -5.70 -8.24 0.40
C GLY A 123 -4.74 -7.59 -0.61
N ILE A 124 -5.22 -6.77 -1.53
CA ILE A 124 -4.40 -6.06 -2.53
C ILE A 124 -3.94 -4.73 -1.93
N PRO A 125 -2.63 -4.45 -1.90
CA PRO A 125 -2.11 -3.19 -1.38
C PRO A 125 -2.47 -2.02 -2.30
N VAL A 126 -3.33 -1.12 -1.83
CA VAL A 126 -3.77 0.05 -2.60
C VAL A 126 -3.05 1.33 -2.20
N ARG A 127 -2.56 1.41 -0.96
CA ARG A 127 -1.89 2.61 -0.44
C ARG A 127 -0.83 2.25 0.61
N THR A 128 0.25 3.02 0.65
CA THR A 128 1.25 2.93 1.73
C THR A 128 1.50 4.31 2.29
N GLU A 129 1.40 4.45 3.61
CA GLU A 129 1.62 5.72 4.32
C GLU A 129 2.72 5.56 5.37
N GLN A 130 3.49 6.63 5.57
CA GLN A 130 4.44 6.70 6.69
C GLN A 130 3.68 7.11 7.96
N GLU A 131 3.62 6.22 8.95
CA GLU A 131 2.91 6.47 10.21
C GLU A 131 3.84 7.10 11.25
N GLN A 132 5.01 6.49 11.45
CA GLN A 132 5.92 6.90 12.50
C GLN A 132 7.38 6.83 12.03
N THR A 133 8.21 7.73 12.54
CA THR A 133 9.66 7.65 12.40
C THR A 133 10.30 7.79 13.77
N VAL A 134 11.20 6.88 14.11
CA VAL A 134 11.95 6.87 15.36
C VAL A 134 13.44 6.89 15.06
N LEU A 135 14.20 7.82 15.64
CA LEU A 135 15.64 7.89 15.48
C LEU A 135 16.33 6.89 16.43
N LEU A 136 16.83 5.77 15.90
CA LEU A 136 17.53 4.74 16.67
C LEU A 136 18.96 5.15 17.03
N ARG A 137 19.64 5.85 16.12
CA ARG A 137 21.01 6.34 16.33
C ARG A 137 21.22 7.69 15.66
N ARG A 138 21.67 8.69 16.41
CA ARG A 138 22.03 10.00 15.86
C ARG A 138 23.24 9.89 14.91
N PRO A 139 23.23 10.61 13.76
CA PRO A 139 24.44 10.74 12.96
C PRO A 139 25.50 11.55 13.72
N ARG A 140 26.77 11.16 13.56
CA ARG A 140 27.92 11.92 14.06
C ARG A 140 28.53 12.69 12.89
N ALA A 141 28.73 13.99 13.06
CA ALA A 141 29.30 14.84 12.03
C ALA A 141 30.73 14.42 11.65
N ARG A 142 31.04 14.44 10.35
CA ARG A 142 32.42 14.40 9.84
C ARG A 142 32.99 15.80 9.94
N VAL A 143 34.06 15.99 10.70
CA VAL A 143 34.70 17.31 10.84
C VAL A 143 35.94 17.36 9.97
N VAL A 144 35.95 18.28 9.00
CA VAL A 144 37.08 18.53 8.10
C VAL A 144 37.62 19.92 8.37
N VAL A 145 38.87 20.01 8.79
CA VAL A 145 39.58 21.28 8.90
C VAL A 145 40.06 21.69 7.51
N ILE A 146 39.82 22.94 7.13
CA ILE A 146 40.26 23.51 5.85
C ILE A 146 41.25 24.64 6.10
N GLY A 147 42.33 24.69 5.33
CA GLY A 147 43.38 25.68 5.53
C GLY A 147 42.98 27.02 4.94
N THR A 148 43.21 28.10 5.67
CA THR A 148 42.98 29.48 5.22
C THR A 148 44.25 30.32 5.18
N LEU A 149 45.38 29.80 5.66
CA LEU A 149 46.67 30.51 5.62
C LEU A 149 47.12 30.71 4.16
N PRO A 150 47.32 31.95 3.67
CA PRO A 150 47.85 32.18 2.33
C PRO A 150 49.19 31.48 2.13
N ARG A 151 49.42 30.99 0.91
CA ARG A 151 50.74 30.42 0.59
C ARG A 151 51.76 31.55 0.44
N PRO A 152 53.00 31.36 0.91
CA PRO A 152 54.06 32.32 0.63
C PRO A 152 54.21 32.47 -0.89
N ARG A 153 54.40 33.72 -1.34
CA ARG A 153 54.68 33.98 -2.75
C ARG A 153 56.01 33.31 -3.09
N ARG A 154 56.06 32.59 -4.21
CA ARG A 154 57.32 32.05 -4.73
C ARG A 154 58.22 33.26 -5.02
N SER A 155 59.29 33.44 -4.25
CA SER A 155 60.34 34.39 -4.61
C SER A 155 60.91 33.91 -5.94
N ALA A 156 60.82 34.74 -6.98
CA ALA A 156 61.54 34.48 -8.21
C ALA A 156 63.03 34.45 -7.87
N SER A 157 63.68 33.29 -8.05
CA SER A 157 65.13 33.22 -8.10
C SER A 157 65.55 34.08 -9.29
N ARG A 158 66.31 35.13 -8.98
CA ARG A 158 66.84 36.10 -9.94
C ARG A 158 67.84 35.45 -10.88
#